data_AF-A0A8T7MBE4-F1
#
_entry.id   AF-A0A8T7MBE4-F1
#
_cell.length_a   1.000
_cell.length_b   1.000
_cell.length_c   1.000
_cell.angle_alpha   90.00
_cell.angle_beta   90.00
_cell.angle_gamma   90.00
#
_symmetry.space_group_name_H-M   'P 1'
#
loop_
_entity.id
_entity.type
_entity.pdbx_description
1 polymer ?
#
loop_
_entity_poly.entity_id
_entity_poly.type
_entity_poly.pdbx_seq_one_letter_code
_entity_poly.pdbx_strand_id
1 'polypeptide(L)'
;MSERFDNLVERRIRDARDKGKFDNLANQGQPIKIEEENPYLDEEWRVAYKVVENSGFVPAWVELDKEVEYDLVQVRRNREEHRRWLLRRLDDIKNGPTQYFARDLRRLHQHHQSFLKNHACRLDEVNNKIERFNYICPVNNLLKIKIQTAELIQEFDHQCPAIPLL
;
A
#
# COMPACT_ATOMS: atom_id res chain seq x y z
N MET A 1 0.52 34.28 -13.53
CA MET A 1 -0.81 34.86 -13.28
C MET A 1 -1.33 34.67 -11.84
N SER A 2 -0.67 33.87 -10.98
CA SER A 2 -1.12 33.61 -9.59
C SER A 2 -1.03 34.81 -8.65
N GLU A 3 0.11 35.52 -8.61
CA GLU A 3 0.38 36.55 -7.59
C GLU A 3 -0.65 37.69 -7.51
N ARG A 4 -1.33 38.00 -8.62
CA ARG A 4 -2.32 39.10 -8.65
C ARG A 4 -3.66 38.68 -8.03
N PHE A 5 -4.03 37.40 -8.13
CA PHE A 5 -5.22 36.85 -7.50
C PHE A 5 -5.00 36.62 -6.01
N ASP A 6 -3.83 36.10 -5.64
CA ASP A 6 -3.44 35.89 -4.23
C ASP A 6 -3.52 37.21 -3.45
N ASN A 7 -3.00 38.31 -4.02
CA ASN A 7 -3.06 39.63 -3.43
C ASN A 7 -4.49 40.22 -3.29
N LEU A 8 -5.40 39.88 -4.22
CA LEU A 8 -6.80 40.35 -4.17
C LEU A 8 -7.61 39.58 -3.13
N VAL A 9 -7.41 38.26 -3.07
CA VAL A 9 -8.05 37.38 -2.08
C VAL A 9 -7.58 37.76 -0.68
N GLU A 10 -6.29 37.95 -0.48
CA GLU A 10 -5.70 38.30 0.82
C GLU A 10 -6.22 39.66 1.34
N ARG A 11 -6.32 40.67 0.46
CA ARG A 11 -6.93 41.96 0.81
C ARG A 11 -8.39 41.81 1.22
N ARG A 12 -9.16 41.00 0.50
CA ARG A 12 -10.59 40.76 0.83
C ARG A 12 -10.77 40.04 2.16
N ILE A 13 -9.92 39.05 2.46
CA ILE A 13 -9.94 38.35 3.75
C ILE A 13 -9.60 39.31 4.88
N ARG A 14 -8.56 40.15 4.71
CA ARG A 14 -8.15 41.15 5.70
C ARG A 14 -9.23 42.20 5.95
N ASP A 15 -9.79 42.80 4.90
CA ASP A 15 -10.90 43.75 5.01
C ASP A 15 -12.12 43.13 5.70
N ALA A 16 -12.41 41.85 5.44
CA ALA A 16 -13.51 41.15 6.09
C ALA A 16 -13.22 40.88 7.58
N ARG A 17 -11.96 40.59 7.95
CA ARG A 17 -11.52 40.47 9.35
C ARG A 17 -11.60 41.80 10.09
N ASP A 18 -11.12 42.88 9.48
CA ASP A 18 -11.14 44.22 10.07
C ASP A 18 -12.58 44.75 10.25
N LYS A 19 -13.52 44.31 9.40
CA LYS A 19 -14.96 44.59 9.52
C LYS A 19 -15.68 43.66 10.49
N GLY A 20 -14.97 42.79 11.21
CA GLY A 20 -15.55 41.85 12.17
C GLY A 20 -16.45 40.79 11.54
N LYS A 21 -16.34 40.52 10.23
CA LYS A 21 -17.18 39.51 9.55
C LYS A 21 -16.87 38.06 9.97
N PHE A 22 -15.75 37.85 10.65
CA PHE A 22 -15.37 36.57 11.26
C PHE A 22 -15.66 36.54 12.77
N ASP A 23 -16.23 37.60 13.34
CA ASP A 23 -16.66 37.63 14.73
C ASP A 23 -18.07 37.03 14.85
N ASN A 24 -18.30 36.22 15.88
CA ASN A 24 -19.53 35.46 16.13
C ASN A 24 -19.94 34.52 15.00
N LEU A 25 -18.97 33.86 14.35
CA LEU A 25 -19.29 32.80 13.38
C LEU A 25 -20.10 31.69 14.05
N ALA A 26 -21.00 31.08 13.28
CA ALA A 26 -21.68 29.88 13.72
C ALA A 26 -20.64 28.82 14.13
N ASN A 27 -20.71 28.35 15.38
CA ASN A 27 -19.76 27.43 16.02
C ASN A 27 -18.37 28.01 16.36
N GLN A 28 -18.18 29.33 16.41
CA GLN A 28 -16.93 29.92 16.88
C GLN A 28 -16.61 29.46 18.32
N GLY A 29 -15.41 28.91 18.51
CA GLY A 29 -14.95 28.37 19.80
C GLY A 29 -15.62 27.07 20.23
N GLN A 30 -16.55 26.53 19.43
CA GLN A 30 -17.15 25.22 19.63
C GLN A 30 -16.42 24.18 18.78
N PRO A 31 -16.39 22.90 19.19
CA PRO A 31 -15.96 21.82 18.31
C PRO A 31 -16.73 21.89 17.00
N ILE A 32 -16.02 21.72 15.89
CA ILE A 32 -16.66 21.60 14.58
C ILE A 32 -17.66 20.45 14.68
N LYS A 33 -18.95 20.73 14.44
CA LYS A 33 -19.94 19.67 14.24
C LYS A 33 -19.60 18.98 12.93
N ILE A 34 -18.85 17.88 13.03
CA ILE A 34 -18.76 16.91 11.95
C ILE A 34 -20.20 16.39 11.81
N GLU A 35 -20.79 16.54 10.62
CA GLU A 35 -22.11 15.98 10.36
C GLU A 35 -22.12 14.51 10.80
N GLU A 36 -23.12 14.08 11.57
CA GLU A 36 -23.20 12.69 12.07
C GLU A 36 -23.25 11.67 10.93
N GLU A 37 -23.62 12.12 9.71
CA GLU A 37 -23.59 11.32 8.50
C GLU A 37 -22.39 11.69 7.65
N ASN A 38 -21.54 10.70 7.40
CA ASN A 38 -20.47 10.79 6.43
C ASN A 38 -21.08 11.02 5.03
N PRO A 39 -20.87 12.20 4.40
CA PRO A 39 -21.49 12.54 3.11
C PRO A 39 -20.93 11.71 1.94
N TYR A 40 -19.85 10.95 2.16
CA TYR A 40 -19.27 10.02 1.19
C TYR A 40 -19.89 8.61 1.26
N LEU A 41 -20.83 8.36 2.17
CA LEU A 41 -21.56 7.09 2.26
C LEU A 41 -22.91 7.18 1.54
N ASP A 42 -23.14 6.21 0.67
CA ASP A 42 -24.47 5.96 0.11
C ASP A 42 -25.48 5.71 1.23
N GLU A 43 -26.71 6.16 1.01
CA GLU A 43 -27.78 6.19 2.00
C GLU A 43 -28.07 4.81 2.60
N GLU A 44 -27.93 3.77 1.78
CA GLU A 44 -28.10 2.35 2.15
C GLU A 44 -27.09 1.87 3.21
N TRP A 45 -25.89 2.46 3.23
CA TRP A 45 -24.78 2.05 4.11
C TRP A 45 -24.64 2.90 5.37
N ARG A 46 -25.28 4.08 5.43
CA ARG A 46 -25.17 5.01 6.56
C ARG A 46 -25.58 4.37 7.88
N VAL A 47 -26.69 3.62 7.88
CA VAL A 47 -27.20 2.96 9.09
C VAL A 47 -26.23 1.88 9.57
N ALA A 48 -25.69 1.08 8.66
CA ALA A 48 -24.74 0.02 9.00
C ALA A 48 -23.44 0.58 9.60
N TYR A 49 -22.89 1.66 9.02
CA TYR A 49 -21.71 2.33 9.57
C TYR A 49 -21.99 2.97 10.93
N LYS A 50 -23.11 3.68 11.08
CA LYS A 50 -23.47 4.33 12.35
C LYS A 50 -23.64 3.32 13.49
N VAL A 51 -24.19 2.13 13.20
CA VAL A 51 -24.28 1.03 14.18
C VAL A 51 -22.89 0.52 14.57
N VAL A 52 -22.00 0.31 13.60
CA VAL A 52 -20.64 -0.18 13.86
C VAL A 52 -19.82 0.86 14.63
N GLU A 53 -19.86 2.13 14.23
CA GLU A 53 -19.18 3.25 14.87
C GLU A 53 -19.61 3.41 16.34
N ASN A 54 -20.92 3.37 16.60
CA ASN A 54 -21.47 3.47 17.96
C ASN A 54 -21.13 2.25 18.83
N SER A 55 -20.83 1.10 18.23
CA SER A 55 -20.44 -0.13 18.96
C SER A 55 -18.96 -0.19 19.31
N GLY A 56 -18.13 0.72 18.77
CA GLY A 56 -16.67 0.71 18.95
C GLY A 56 -15.94 -0.39 18.17
N PHE A 57 -16.63 -1.10 17.26
CA PHE A 57 -16.05 -2.13 16.42
C PHE A 57 -15.55 -1.58 15.09
N VAL A 58 -14.56 -2.26 14.51
CA VAL A 58 -14.00 -1.92 13.19
C VAL A 58 -14.70 -2.81 12.15
N PRO A 59 -15.18 -2.26 11.02
CA PRO A 59 -15.76 -3.08 9.95
C PRO A 59 -14.75 -4.11 9.42
N ALA A 60 -15.21 -5.32 9.09
CA ALA A 60 -14.34 -6.41 8.63
C ALA A 60 -13.50 -6.06 7.38
N TRP A 61 -14.00 -5.20 6.50
CA TRP A 61 -13.27 -4.74 5.32
C TRP A 61 -12.09 -3.84 5.69
N VAL A 62 -12.15 -3.08 6.79
CA VAL A 62 -11.02 -2.27 7.30
C VAL A 62 -9.93 -3.16 7.90
N GLU A 63 -10.31 -4.22 8.60
CA GLU A 63 -9.33 -5.18 9.13
C GLU A 63 -8.60 -5.90 7.99
N LEU A 64 -9.36 -6.34 6.99
CA LEU A 64 -8.80 -7.00 5.81
C LEU A 64 -7.90 -6.07 4.98
N ASP A 65 -8.24 -4.77 4.91
CA ASP A 65 -7.37 -3.74 4.31
C ASP A 65 -6.01 -3.68 5.02
N LYS A 66 -6.00 -3.61 6.35
CA LYS A 66 -4.77 -3.61 7.15
C LYS A 66 -3.95 -4.88 6.93
N GLU A 67 -4.61 -6.04 6.83
CA GLU A 67 -3.93 -7.30 6.54
C GLU A 67 -3.27 -7.29 5.15
N VAL A 68 -3.97 -6.81 4.12
CA VAL A 68 -3.42 -6.68 2.76
C VAL A 68 -2.20 -5.78 2.77
N GLU A 69 -2.29 -4.61 3.39
CA GLU A 69 -1.16 -3.68 3.49
C GLU A 69 0.03 -4.29 4.24
N TYR A 70 -0.24 -5.00 5.34
CA TYR A 70 0.78 -5.71 6.09
C TYR A 70 1.48 -6.78 5.22
N ASP A 71 0.73 -7.62 4.52
CA ASP A 71 1.28 -8.67 3.66
C ASP A 71 2.10 -8.07 2.50
N LEU A 72 1.65 -6.97 1.91
CA LEU A 72 2.39 -6.24 0.88
C LEU A 72 3.75 -5.74 1.40
N VAL A 73 3.80 -5.23 2.64
CA VAL A 73 5.06 -4.84 3.28
C VAL A 73 5.97 -6.05 3.50
N GLN A 74 5.44 -7.19 3.96
CA GLN A 74 6.24 -8.40 4.14
C GLN A 74 6.79 -8.94 2.82
N VAL A 75 5.98 -8.93 1.76
CA VAL A 75 6.37 -9.31 0.39
C VAL A 75 7.54 -8.44 -0.09
N ARG A 76 7.44 -7.12 0.06
CA ARG A 76 8.53 -6.18 -0.32
C ARG A 76 9.81 -6.49 0.45
N ARG A 77 9.72 -6.61 1.78
CA ARG A 77 10.86 -6.92 2.65
C ARG A 77 11.53 -8.24 2.27
N ASN A 78 10.75 -9.29 2.03
CA ASN A 78 11.25 -10.60 1.67
C ASN A 78 12.04 -10.59 0.35
N ARG A 79 11.59 -9.82 -0.65
CA ARG A 79 12.33 -9.60 -1.91
C ARG A 79 13.67 -8.92 -1.68
N GLU A 80 13.70 -7.87 -0.86
CA GLU A 80 14.91 -7.12 -0.55
C GLU A 80 15.94 -7.96 0.23
N GLU A 81 15.47 -8.76 1.18
CA GLU A 81 16.29 -9.72 1.93
C GLU A 81 16.87 -10.79 1.01
N HIS A 82 16.05 -11.37 0.13
CA HIS A 82 16.49 -12.38 -0.84
C HIS A 82 17.51 -11.81 -1.83
N ARG A 83 17.29 -10.60 -2.36
CA ARG A 83 18.25 -9.94 -3.26
C ARG A 83 19.60 -9.70 -2.58
N ARG A 84 19.60 -9.24 -1.32
CA ARG A 84 20.82 -9.07 -0.53
C ARG A 84 21.52 -10.39 -0.25
N TRP A 85 20.75 -11.45 0.02
CA TRP A 85 21.29 -12.79 0.19
C TRP A 85 21.92 -13.31 -1.11
N LEU A 86 21.25 -13.15 -2.26
CA LEU A 86 21.77 -13.54 -3.58
C LEU A 86 23.11 -12.86 -3.88
N LEU A 87 23.21 -11.54 -3.68
CA LEU A 87 24.43 -10.78 -3.92
C LEU A 87 25.60 -11.30 -3.09
N ARG A 88 25.40 -11.46 -1.78
CA ARG A 88 26.42 -12.01 -0.88
C ARG A 88 26.81 -13.43 -1.27
N ARG A 89 25.82 -14.28 -1.54
CA ARG A 89 26.09 -15.68 -1.86
C ARG A 89 26.82 -15.85 -3.20
N LEU A 90 26.51 -15.01 -4.17
CA LEU A 90 27.21 -15.00 -5.45
C LEU A 90 28.66 -14.53 -5.29
N ASP A 91 28.91 -13.54 -4.44
CA ASP A 91 30.26 -13.09 -4.09
C ASP A 91 31.08 -14.19 -3.40
N ASP A 92 30.49 -14.87 -2.40
CA ASP A 92 31.12 -16.01 -1.72
C ASP A 92 31.53 -17.12 -2.71
N ILE A 93 30.68 -17.41 -3.70
CA ILE A 93 30.95 -18.44 -4.71
C ILE A 93 32.08 -17.99 -5.65
N LYS A 94 32.09 -16.71 -6.05
CA LYS A 94 33.15 -16.14 -6.90
C LYS A 94 34.51 -16.15 -6.20
N ASN A 95 34.53 -15.90 -4.90
CA ASN A 95 35.74 -15.87 -4.09
C ASN A 95 36.12 -17.24 -3.50
N GLY A 96 35.32 -18.28 -3.76
CA GLY A 96 35.49 -19.62 -3.23
C GLY A 96 36.31 -20.58 -4.12
N PRO A 97 36.49 -21.84 -3.69
CA PRO A 97 37.25 -22.84 -4.45
C PRO A 97 36.58 -23.22 -5.77
N THR A 98 37.33 -23.14 -6.87
CA THR A 98 36.83 -23.42 -8.24
C THR A 98 36.24 -24.83 -8.40
N GLN A 99 36.74 -25.82 -7.65
CA GLN A 99 36.28 -27.21 -7.71
C GLN A 99 34.78 -27.41 -7.46
N TYR A 100 34.13 -26.48 -6.74
CA TYR A 100 32.69 -26.55 -6.43
C TYR A 100 31.86 -25.51 -7.19
N PHE A 101 32.50 -24.63 -7.97
CA PHE A 101 31.87 -23.45 -8.58
C PHE A 101 30.61 -23.79 -9.37
N ALA A 102 30.68 -24.78 -10.28
CA ALA A 102 29.55 -25.18 -11.10
C ALA A 102 28.39 -25.78 -10.29
N ARG A 103 28.70 -26.58 -9.26
CA ARG A 103 27.69 -27.16 -8.38
C ARG A 103 27.00 -26.07 -7.57
N ASP A 104 27.76 -25.13 -7.05
CA ASP A 104 27.26 -24.11 -6.15
C ASP A 104 26.42 -23.06 -6.89
N LEU A 105 26.78 -22.70 -8.14
CA LEU A 105 25.93 -21.88 -9.01
C LEU A 105 24.62 -22.58 -9.37
N ARG A 106 24.64 -23.88 -9.70
CA ARG A 106 23.41 -24.65 -9.95
C ARG A 106 22.49 -24.66 -8.73
N ARG A 107 23.04 -24.87 -7.54
CA ARG A 107 22.27 -24.82 -6.28
C ARG A 107 21.71 -23.42 -6.01
N LEU A 108 22.51 -22.37 -6.26
CA LEU A 108 22.07 -20.99 -6.13
C LEU A 108 20.90 -20.68 -7.07
N HIS A 109 21.00 -21.10 -8.34
CA HIS A 109 19.95 -20.95 -9.33
C HIS A 109 18.67 -21.69 -8.92
N GLN A 110 18.77 -22.96 -8.50
CA GLN A 110 17.62 -23.73 -8.02
C GLN A 110 16.95 -23.10 -6.81
N HIS A 111 17.73 -22.59 -5.85
CA HIS A 111 17.19 -21.88 -4.70
C HIS A 111 16.47 -20.59 -5.14
N HIS A 112 17.06 -19.84 -6.08
CA HIS A 112 16.41 -18.63 -6.60
C HIS A 112 15.10 -18.93 -7.31
N GLN A 113 15.06 -19.96 -8.17
CA GLN A 113 13.84 -20.38 -8.86
C GLN A 113 12.76 -20.84 -7.87
N SER A 114 13.14 -21.59 -6.84
CA SER A 114 12.23 -22.01 -5.77
C SER A 114 11.68 -20.80 -5.00
N PHE A 115 12.53 -19.81 -4.73
CA PHE A 115 12.12 -18.54 -4.12
C PHE A 115 11.09 -17.82 -4.98
N LEU A 116 11.34 -17.65 -6.30
CA LEU A 116 10.40 -16.98 -7.20
C LEU A 116 9.04 -17.67 -7.23
N LYS A 117 9.02 -19.00 -7.27
CA LYS A 117 7.78 -19.79 -7.21
C LYS A 117 7.02 -19.55 -5.90
N ASN A 118 7.69 -19.64 -4.76
CA ASN A 118 7.06 -19.40 -3.46
C ASN A 118 6.57 -17.95 -3.33
N HIS A 119 7.33 -17.00 -3.88
CA HIS A 119 6.97 -15.59 -3.89
C HIS A 119 5.72 -15.32 -4.74
N ALA A 120 5.61 -15.98 -5.89
CA ALA A 120 4.41 -15.93 -6.73
C ALA A 120 3.17 -16.44 -5.97
N CYS A 121 3.27 -17.60 -5.31
CA CYS A 121 2.18 -18.11 -4.48
C CYS A 121 1.77 -17.11 -3.38
N ARG A 122 2.73 -16.43 -2.74
CA ARG A 122 2.43 -15.44 -1.71
C ARG A 122 1.72 -14.20 -2.27
N LEU A 123 2.08 -13.75 -3.47
CA LEU A 123 1.38 -12.68 -4.17
C LEU A 123 -0.05 -13.09 -4.55
N ASP A 124 -0.26 -14.33 -4.94
CA ASP A 124 -1.60 -14.86 -5.24
C ASP A 124 -2.47 -14.96 -3.97
N GLU A 125 -1.89 -15.29 -2.81
CA GLU A 125 -2.58 -15.21 -1.52
C GLU A 125 -3.03 -13.77 -1.20
N VAL A 126 -2.17 -12.77 -1.46
CA VAL A 126 -2.54 -11.35 -1.30
C VAL A 126 -3.65 -10.97 -2.28
N ASN A 127 -3.59 -11.44 -3.52
CA ASN A 127 -4.64 -11.24 -4.50
C ASN A 127 -6.00 -11.81 -4.05
N ASN A 128 -6.02 -12.98 -3.42
CA ASN A 128 -7.24 -13.55 -2.86
C ASN A 128 -7.82 -12.68 -1.72
N LYS A 129 -6.95 -12.08 -0.89
CA LYS A 129 -7.38 -11.11 0.14
C LYS A 129 -7.93 -9.84 -0.49
N ILE A 130 -7.30 -9.33 -1.54
CA ILE A 130 -7.78 -8.17 -2.32
C ILE A 130 -9.15 -8.45 -2.92
N GLU A 131 -9.37 -9.63 -3.52
CA GLU A 131 -10.68 -10.02 -4.04
C GLU A 131 -11.74 -10.06 -2.95
N ARG A 132 -11.42 -10.70 -1.82
CA ARG A 132 -12.33 -10.74 -0.68
C ARG A 132 -12.65 -9.36 -0.16
N PHE A 133 -11.64 -8.48 -0.04
CA PHE A 133 -11.81 -7.08 0.35
C PHE A 133 -12.74 -6.36 -0.63
N ASN A 134 -12.50 -6.47 -1.93
CA ASN A 134 -13.31 -5.84 -2.96
C ASN A 134 -14.77 -6.32 -2.94
N TYR A 135 -15.00 -7.57 -2.55
CA TYR A 135 -16.34 -8.14 -2.45
C TYR A 135 -17.12 -7.58 -1.25
N ILE A 136 -16.46 -7.32 -0.12
CA ILE A 136 -17.11 -6.86 1.11
C ILE A 136 -17.06 -5.35 1.31
N CYS A 137 -16.22 -4.63 0.56
CA CYS A 137 -16.07 -3.19 0.68
C CYS A 137 -17.26 -2.49 0.01
N PRO A 138 -18.07 -1.72 0.76
CA PRO A 138 -19.25 -1.06 0.20
C PRO A 138 -18.89 0.22 -0.58
N VAL A 139 -17.63 0.67 -0.53
CA VAL A 139 -17.20 1.94 -1.13
C VAL A 139 -16.40 1.68 -2.40
N ASN A 140 -17.03 1.96 -3.56
CA ASN A 140 -16.46 1.64 -4.87
C ASN A 140 -15.09 2.29 -5.15
N ASN A 141 -14.82 3.47 -4.59
CA ASN A 141 -13.55 4.17 -4.79
C ASN A 141 -12.40 3.62 -3.93
N LEU A 142 -12.68 2.72 -2.98
CA LEU A 142 -11.68 2.05 -2.14
C LEU A 142 -11.26 0.68 -2.69
N LEU A 143 -11.92 0.19 -3.74
CA LEU A 143 -11.61 -1.10 -4.35
C LEU A 143 -10.15 -1.11 -4.86
N LYS A 144 -9.46 -2.21 -4.58
CA LYS A 144 -8.04 -2.39 -4.91
C LYS A 144 -7.88 -3.18 -6.21
N ILE A 145 -6.88 -2.80 -7.01
CA ILE A 145 -6.50 -3.53 -8.21
C ILE A 145 -5.66 -4.76 -7.81
N LYS A 146 -5.94 -5.90 -8.43
CA LYS A 146 -5.14 -7.12 -8.25
C LYS A 146 -3.72 -6.92 -8.78
N ILE A 147 -2.77 -7.54 -8.10
CA ILE A 147 -1.36 -7.58 -8.48
C ILE A 147 -1.21 -8.49 -9.70
N GLN A 148 -0.53 -8.00 -10.73
CA GLN A 148 -0.12 -8.83 -11.88
C GLN A 148 1.09 -9.69 -11.47
N THR A 149 0.82 -10.85 -10.86
CA THR A 149 1.84 -11.71 -10.26
C THR A 149 2.96 -12.07 -11.24
N ALA A 150 2.61 -12.48 -12.46
CA ALA A 150 3.59 -12.92 -13.46
C ALA A 150 4.57 -11.80 -13.86
N GLU A 151 4.03 -10.61 -14.16
CA GLU A 151 4.82 -9.45 -14.56
C GLU A 151 5.74 -8.98 -13.42
N LEU A 152 5.22 -8.93 -12.19
CA LEU A 152 5.99 -8.49 -11.03
C LEU A 152 7.14 -9.46 -10.67
N ILE A 153 6.91 -10.77 -10.83
CA ILE A 153 7.94 -11.79 -10.63
C ILE A 153 9.03 -11.66 -11.69
N GLN A 154 8.64 -11.49 -12.95
CA GLN A 154 9.58 -11.32 -14.05
C GLN A 154 10.43 -10.05 -13.87
N GLU A 155 9.80 -8.93 -13.50
CA GLU A 155 10.49 -7.68 -13.19
C GLU A 155 11.49 -7.87 -12.05
N PHE A 156 11.09 -8.55 -10.97
CA PHE A 156 11.97 -8.80 -9.83
C PHE A 156 13.15 -9.71 -10.19
N ASP A 157 12.94 -10.77 -10.98
CA ASP A 157 13.99 -11.65 -11.46
C ASP A 157 15.02 -10.87 -12.30
N HIS A 158 14.56 -9.97 -13.19
CA HIS A 158 15.46 -9.09 -13.96
C HIS A 158 16.26 -8.10 -13.10
N GLN A 159 15.73 -7.68 -11.95
CA GLN A 159 16.44 -6.81 -11.00
C GLN A 159 17.44 -7.58 -10.12
N CYS A 160 17.38 -8.91 -10.09
CA CYS A 160 18.32 -9.75 -9.36
C CYS A 160 19.64 -9.89 -10.12
N PRO A 161 20.77 -10.14 -9.41
CA PRO A 161 22.05 -10.37 -10.08
C PRO A 161 21.96 -11.62 -10.95
N ALA A 162 22.42 -11.52 -12.20
CA ALA A 162 22.46 -12.65 -13.12
C ALA A 162 23.32 -13.78 -12.55
N ILE A 163 22.72 -14.96 -12.41
CA ILE A 163 23.42 -16.18 -12.00
C ILE A 163 23.95 -16.83 -13.28
N PRO A 164 25.28 -16.98 -13.45
CA PRO A 164 25.84 -17.61 -14.63
C PRO A 164 25.33 -19.06 -14.73
N LEU A 165 24.70 -19.39 -15.86
CA LEU A 165 24.35 -20.77 -16.19
C LEU A 165 25.61 -21.43 -16.78
N LEU A 166 26.02 -22.56 -16.18
CA LEU A 166 27.13 -23.41 -16.62
C LEU A 166 26.59 -24.72 -17.17
#